data_AF-A0A7W7R3T8-F1
#
_entry.id   AF-A0A7W7R3T8-F1
#
_cell.length_a   1.000
_cell.length_b   1.000
_cell.length_c   1.000
_cell.angle_alpha   90.00
_cell.angle_beta   90.00
_cell.angle_gamma   90.00
#
_symmetry.space_group_name_H-M   'P 1'
#
loop_
_entity.id
_entity.type
_entity.pdbx_description
1 polymer ?
#
loop_
_entity_poly.entity_id
_entity_poly.type
_entity_poly.pdbx_seq_one_letter_code
_entity_poly.pdbx_strand_id
1 'polypeptide(L)'
;MTTGAADRTVTRRLQAALLAVSEVTPELLFGEPDGGFADELDGELQLVDDLGFDSVMLMEFKSGLEEHFPELGEFSLPEILPHLHTVGSLVDYLALQLSPVEVA
;
A
#
# COMPACT_ATOMS: atom_id res chain seq x y z
N MET A 1 -7.92 -20.80 -9.84
CA MET A 1 -7.98 -20.27 -8.45
C MET A 1 -6.56 -20.15 -7.87
N THR A 2 -5.66 -19.39 -8.51
CA THR A 2 -4.29 -19.16 -8.02
C THR A 2 -3.91 -17.67 -8.05
N THR A 3 -4.89 -16.80 -7.80
CA THR A 3 -4.62 -15.42 -7.40
C THR A 3 -4.77 -15.42 -5.89
N GLY A 4 -3.68 -15.21 -5.16
CA GLY A 4 -3.74 -15.23 -3.69
C GLY A 4 -2.39 -15.24 -3.01
N ALA A 5 -1.30 -15.54 -3.72
CA ALA A 5 0.07 -15.43 -3.18
C ALA A 5 0.75 -14.09 -3.57
N ALA A 6 0.60 -13.68 -4.83
CA ALA A 6 1.12 -12.40 -5.31
C ALA A 6 0.44 -11.24 -4.57
N ASP A 7 -0.89 -11.24 -4.53
CA ASP A 7 -1.72 -10.25 -3.84
C ASP A 7 -1.33 -10.09 -2.36
N ARG A 8 -1.25 -11.19 -1.60
CA ARG A 8 -0.76 -11.16 -0.20
C ARG A 8 0.66 -10.63 -0.04
N THR A 9 1.54 -10.86 -1.01
CA THR A 9 2.92 -10.33 -0.95
C THR A 9 2.91 -8.82 -1.16
N VAL A 10 2.10 -8.31 -2.09
CA VAL A 10 1.91 -6.87 -2.30
C VAL A 10 1.31 -6.23 -1.08
N THR A 11 0.22 -6.76 -0.54
CA THR A 11 -0.45 -6.27 0.67
C THR A 11 0.51 -6.19 1.84
N ARG A 12 1.31 -7.24 2.10
CA ARG A 12 2.27 -7.25 3.20
C ARG A 12 3.44 -6.27 3.02
N ARG A 13 3.94 -6.09 1.79
CA ARG A 13 4.99 -5.11 1.49
C ARG A 13 4.46 -3.69 1.58
N LEU A 14 3.24 -3.46 1.11
CA LEU A 14 2.57 -2.18 1.22
C LEU A 14 2.33 -1.84 2.69
N GLN A 15 1.89 -2.80 3.50
CA GLN A 15 1.75 -2.65 4.94
C GLN A 15 3.07 -2.21 5.58
N ALA A 16 4.19 -2.84 5.22
CA ALA A 16 5.51 -2.46 5.72
C ALA A 16 5.89 -1.03 5.31
N ALA A 17 5.60 -0.63 4.06
CA ALA A 17 5.81 0.73 3.59
C ALA A 17 4.95 1.77 4.32
N LEU A 18 3.70 1.43 4.64
CA LEU A 18 2.80 2.29 5.43
C LEU A 18 3.32 2.44 6.86
N LEU A 19 3.74 1.34 7.50
CA LEU A 19 4.33 1.34 8.84
C LEU A 19 5.72 2.01 8.91
N ALA A 20 6.37 2.24 7.77
CA ALA A 20 7.61 3.01 7.70
C ALA A 20 7.36 4.53 7.86
N VAL A 21 6.12 4.99 7.65
CA VAL A 21 5.73 6.38 7.89
C VAL A 21 5.60 6.59 9.39
N SER A 22 6.31 7.59 9.93
CA SER A 22 6.41 7.79 11.39
C SER A 22 5.06 8.03 12.10
N GLU A 23 4.05 8.53 11.38
CA GLU A 23 2.73 8.85 11.92
C GLU A 23 1.72 7.69 11.80
N VAL A 24 2.04 6.64 11.05
CA VAL A 24 1.13 5.51 10.81
C VAL A 24 1.36 4.43 11.87
N THR A 25 0.32 4.14 12.63
CA THR A 25 0.33 3.05 13.61
C THR A 25 -0.45 1.84 13.09
N PRO A 26 -0.09 0.61 13.52
CA PRO A 26 -0.86 -0.58 13.16
C PRO A 26 -2.32 -0.50 13.65
N GLU A 27 -2.59 0.20 14.74
CA GLU A 27 -3.96 0.37 15.26
C GLU A 27 -4.87 1.14 14.29
N LEU A 28 -4.33 2.16 13.62
CA LEU A 28 -5.05 2.87 12.56
C LEU A 28 -5.24 2.00 11.32
N LEU A 29 -4.23 1.21 10.96
CA LEU A 29 -4.21 0.40 9.74
C LEU A 29 -5.17 -0.81 9.76
N PHE A 30 -5.47 -1.34 10.94
CA PHE A 30 -6.26 -2.57 11.13
C PHE A 30 -7.62 -2.34 11.77
N GLY A 31 -7.90 -1.12 12.23
CA GLY A 31 -9.11 -0.83 13.01
C GLY A 31 -9.15 -1.57 14.35
N GLU A 32 -10.27 -1.44 15.05
CA GLU A 32 -10.49 -2.05 16.36
C GLU A 32 -10.27 -3.58 16.30
N PRO A 33 -9.60 -4.20 17.30
CA PRO A 33 -9.14 -5.59 17.22
C PRO A 33 -10.26 -6.64 17.35
N ASP A 34 -11.51 -6.31 17.00
CA ASP A 34 -12.66 -7.20 17.15
C ASP A 34 -12.68 -8.28 16.07
N GLY A 35 -11.80 -9.27 16.24
CA GLY A 35 -12.11 -10.63 15.81
C GLY A 35 -11.60 -11.05 14.43
N GLY A 36 -10.34 -10.82 14.12
CA GLY A 36 -9.69 -11.53 13.02
C GLY A 36 -8.24 -11.13 12.93
N PHE A 37 -7.34 -12.09 12.77
CA PHE A 37 -5.91 -11.83 12.65
C PHE A 37 -5.67 -10.72 11.61
N ALA A 38 -5.05 -9.63 12.08
CA ALA A 38 -4.61 -8.45 11.35
C ALA A 38 -3.54 -8.77 10.28
N ASP A 39 -3.84 -9.69 9.38
CA ASP A 39 -3.00 -10.08 8.24
C ASP A 39 -3.48 -9.41 6.94
N GLU A 40 -4.67 -8.81 6.96
CA GLU A 40 -5.30 -8.19 5.80
C GLU A 40 -5.42 -6.68 6.04
N LEU A 41 -4.80 -5.88 5.17
CA LEU A 41 -4.99 -4.43 5.14
C LEU A 41 -6.44 -4.14 4.81
N ASP A 42 -7.05 -3.20 5.52
CA ASP A 42 -8.37 -2.73 5.12
C ASP A 42 -8.24 -1.93 3.80
N GLY A 43 -8.90 -2.43 2.75
CA GLY A 43 -8.83 -1.82 1.42
C GLY A 43 -9.68 -0.55 1.29
N GLU A 44 -10.62 -0.33 2.20
CA GLU A 44 -11.50 0.85 2.22
C GLU A 44 -10.84 2.05 2.92
N LEU A 45 -9.78 1.78 3.70
CA LEU A 45 -8.98 2.74 4.44
C LEU A 45 -8.41 3.84 3.53
N GLN A 46 -8.73 5.10 3.86
CA GLN A 46 -8.34 6.27 3.08
C GLN A 46 -7.03 6.87 3.59
N LEU A 47 -5.99 6.92 2.77
CA LEU A 47 -4.68 7.44 3.20
C LEU A 47 -4.75 8.92 3.63
N VAL A 48 -5.49 9.75 2.91
CA VAL A 48 -5.56 11.19 3.20
C VAL A 48 -6.61 11.51 4.27
N ASP A 49 -7.74 10.81 4.25
CA ASP A 49 -8.88 11.13 5.14
C ASP A 49 -8.80 10.41 6.49
N ASP A 50 -8.40 9.14 6.49
CA ASP A 50 -8.35 8.28 7.68
C ASP A 50 -6.94 8.27 8.32
N LEU A 51 -5.89 8.08 7.51
CA LEU A 51 -4.50 8.11 7.98
C LEU A 51 -3.90 9.52 8.01
N GLY A 52 -4.58 10.53 7.45
CA GLY A 52 -4.15 11.93 7.49
C GLY A 52 -2.92 12.24 6.63
N PHE A 53 -2.61 11.47 5.58
CA PHE A 53 -1.40 11.63 4.79
C PHE A 53 -1.20 13.05 4.23
N ASP A 54 -0.14 13.70 4.71
CA ASP A 54 0.33 14.99 4.27
C ASP A 54 1.39 14.90 3.17
N SER A 55 1.71 16.03 2.54
CA SER A 55 2.79 16.11 1.52
C SER A 55 4.15 15.60 2.01
N VAL A 56 4.41 15.65 3.32
CA VAL A 56 5.64 15.11 3.93
C VAL A 56 5.54 13.59 4.07
N MET A 57 4.44 13.08 4.63
CA MET A 57 4.19 11.65 4.76
C MET A 57 4.19 10.95 3.40
N LEU A 58 3.66 11.60 2.37
CA LEU A 58 3.69 11.10 1.00
C LEU A 58 5.12 10.87 0.47
N MET A 59 6.09 11.73 0.86
CA MET A 59 7.49 11.51 0.52
C MET A 59 8.11 10.36 1.32
N GLU A 60 7.80 10.24 2.62
CA GLU A 60 8.26 9.11 3.44
C GLU A 60 7.71 7.79 2.93
N PHE A 61 6.41 7.76 2.66
CA PHE A 61 5.71 6.61 2.12
C PHE A 61 6.24 6.20 0.75
N LYS A 62 6.48 7.17 -0.14
CA LYS A 62 7.15 6.92 -1.42
C LYS A 62 8.49 6.23 -1.21
N SER A 63 9.31 6.73 -0.28
CA SER A 63 10.60 6.13 0.03
C SER A 63 10.43 4.68 0.54
N GLY A 64 9.44 4.42 1.38
CA GLY A 64 9.09 3.08 1.84
C GLY A 64 8.64 2.16 0.69
N LEU A 65 7.83 2.65 -0.23
CA LEU A 65 7.45 1.90 -1.43
C LEU A 65 8.66 1.53 -2.29
N GLU A 66 9.59 2.45 -2.51
CA GLU A 66 10.81 2.18 -3.28
C GLU A 66 11.71 1.15 -2.60
N GLU A 67 11.79 1.18 -1.27
CA GLU A 67 12.56 0.22 -0.48
C GLU A 67 11.93 -1.18 -0.48
N HIS A 68 10.59 -1.27 -0.41
CA HIS A 68 9.87 -2.55 -0.37
C HIS A 68 9.54 -3.12 -1.76
N PHE A 69 9.48 -2.27 -2.80
CA PHE A 69 9.19 -2.64 -4.19
C PHE A 69 10.31 -2.17 -5.15
N PRO A 70 11.56 -2.61 -4.94
CA PRO A 70 12.69 -2.22 -5.80
C PRO A 70 12.55 -2.73 -7.25
N GLU A 71 11.68 -3.72 -7.48
CA GLU A 71 11.37 -4.29 -8.79
C GLU A 71 10.54 -3.35 -9.67
N LEU A 72 9.80 -2.41 -9.08
CA LEU A 72 9.02 -1.41 -9.80
C LEU A 72 9.85 -0.17 -10.17
N GLY A 73 11.01 0.01 -9.53
CA GLY A 73 11.91 1.14 -9.76
C GLY A 73 11.52 2.40 -8.99
N GLU A 74 11.93 3.56 -9.52
CA GLU A 74 11.63 4.86 -8.92
C GLU A 74 10.18 5.26 -9.22
N PHE A 75 9.41 5.59 -8.18
CA PHE A 75 8.03 6.03 -8.35
C PHE A 75 7.96 7.54 -8.53
N SER A 76 7.02 8.00 -9.35
CA SER A 76 6.67 9.41 -9.37
C SER A 76 5.52 9.67 -8.40
N LEU A 77 5.71 10.59 -7.45
CA LEU A 77 4.64 11.06 -6.55
C LEU A 77 3.31 11.36 -7.30
N PRO A 78 3.31 12.10 -8.43
CA PRO A 78 2.07 12.36 -9.18
C PRO A 78 1.43 11.12 -9.83
N GLU A 79 2.19 10.05 -10.07
CA GLU A 79 1.63 8.80 -10.62
C GLU A 79 0.98 7.93 -9.54
N ILE A 80 1.55 7.93 -8.33
CA ILE A 80 0.94 7.22 -7.20
C ILE A 80 -0.22 8.00 -6.60
N LEU A 81 -0.17 9.35 -6.59
CA LEU A 81 -1.20 10.23 -6.02
C LEU A 81 -2.66 9.83 -6.34
N PRO A 82 -3.06 9.56 -7.59
CA PRO A 82 -4.44 9.12 -7.88
C PRO A 82 -4.80 7.76 -7.27
N HIS A 83 -3.81 6.91 -7.00
CA HIS A 83 -3.96 5.60 -6.36
C HIS A 83 -3.89 5.69 -4.83
N LEU A 84 -3.41 6.79 -4.26
CA LEU A 84 -3.35 7.05 -2.81
C LEU A 84 -4.69 7.48 -2.21
N HIS A 85 -5.80 7.29 -2.91
CA HIS A 85 -7.12 7.61 -2.38
C HIS A 85 -7.59 6.57 -1.35
N THR A 86 -7.28 5.30 -1.60
CA THR A 86 -7.62 4.15 -0.76
C THR A 86 -6.48 3.13 -0.81
N VAL A 87 -6.27 2.40 0.29
CA VAL A 87 -5.28 1.33 0.34
C VAL A 87 -5.56 0.26 -0.73
N GLY A 88 -6.84 -0.09 -0.94
CA GLY A 88 -7.24 -1.08 -1.95
C GLY A 88 -6.87 -0.67 -3.38
N SER A 89 -7.06 0.59 -3.78
CA SER A 89 -6.65 1.08 -5.11
C SER A 89 -5.13 1.01 -5.29
N LEU A 90 -4.38 1.26 -4.22
CA LEU A 90 -2.93 1.18 -4.28
C LEU A 90 -2.42 -0.27 -4.36
N VAL A 91 -3.04 -1.20 -3.63
CA VAL A 91 -2.75 -2.64 -3.75
C VAL A 91 -3.00 -3.11 -5.18
N ASP A 92 -4.16 -2.77 -5.76
CA ASP A 92 -4.50 -3.15 -7.14
C ASP A 92 -3.49 -2.57 -8.14
N TYR A 93 -3.13 -1.29 -7.99
CA TYR A 93 -2.12 -0.64 -8.82
C TYR A 93 -0.76 -1.36 -8.75
N LEU A 94 -0.27 -1.65 -7.55
CA LEU A 94 1.01 -2.35 -7.37
C LEU A 94 0.94 -3.78 -7.90
N ALA A 95 -0.16 -4.50 -7.65
CA ALA A 95 -0.38 -5.84 -8.18
C ALA A 95 -0.41 -5.85 -9.71
N LEU A 96 -0.96 -4.82 -10.35
CA LEU A 96 -0.97 -4.66 -11.81
C LEU A 96 0.44 -4.41 -12.36
N GLN A 97 1.24 -3.58 -11.69
CA GLN A 97 2.61 -3.27 -12.11
C GLN A 97 3.55 -4.48 -11.97
N LEU A 98 3.32 -5.30 -10.94
CA LEU A 98 4.09 -6.53 -10.67
C LEU A 98 3.60 -7.72 -11.48
N SER A 99 2.36 -7.66 -11.95
CA SER A 99 1.86 -8.63 -12.92
C SER A 99 2.67 -8.44 -14.19
N PRO A 100 3.30 -9.49 -14.74
CA PRO A 100 3.85 -9.40 -16.07
C PRO A 100 2.66 -9.17 -16.98
N VAL A 101 2.44 -7.90 -17.37
CA VAL A 101 1.56 -7.60 -18.49
C VAL A 101 2.21 -8.34 -19.66
N GLU A 102 1.64 -9.49 -19.99
CA GLU A 102 1.85 -10.16 -21.26
C GLU A 102 1.28 -9.20 -22.30
N VAL A 103 2.12 -8.22 -22.68
CA VAL A 103 1.90 -7.38 -23.85
C VAL A 103 2.05 -8.30 -25.06
N ALA A 104 0.93 -8.90 -25.45
CA ALA A 104 0.77 -9.62 -26.71
C ALA A 104 0.85 -8.68 -27.91
#